data_AF-A0A522RS84-F1
#
_entry.id   AF-A0A522RS84-F1
#
_cell.length_a   1.000
_cell.length_b   1.000
_cell.length_c   1.000
_cell.angle_alpha   90.00
_cell.angle_beta   90.00
_cell.angle_gamma   90.00
#
_symmetry.space_group_name_H-M   'P 1'
#
loop_
_entity.id
_entity.type
_entity.pdbx_description
1 polymer ?
#
loop_
_entity_poly.entity_id
_entity_poly.type
_entity_poly.pdbx_seq_one_letter_code
_entity_poly.pdbx_strand_id
1 'polypeptide(L)'
;MSKHPGAGNHTVDPRIVASGKGAMVYDGNLPATPTLAWFDRDWWLSRDALRTAAGGRGGVAHLDTPVGACVLRHYHRGGWMAPLLDDRYVWNGRSRNRGFAEFRLLGELAARGLPVPAPVAARYLRRGPYYTADLITRAIENAQTLTEVIQSQRFDAALAEQVGALIARFHAAGVDHADLNAHNILAAGGALWLVDFDRGELRVSGTAWKLANLARFKRSLLKVGACDHDETTLDREIWTPLMRAYERTLGTEA
;
A
#
# COMPACT_ATOMS: atom_id res chain seq x y z
N MET A 1 -4.02 -15.24 21.79
CA MET A 1 -3.73 -15.48 20.35
C MET A 1 -4.94 -15.03 19.54
N SER A 2 -4.98 -13.75 19.15
CA SER A 2 -6.10 -13.25 18.33
C SER A 2 -5.70 -13.41 16.86
N LYS A 3 -6.35 -14.33 16.14
CA LYS A 3 -6.23 -14.43 14.68
C LYS A 3 -6.91 -13.20 14.09
N HIS A 4 -6.13 -12.28 13.51
CA HIS A 4 -6.69 -11.16 12.76
C HIS A 4 -7.52 -11.70 11.57
N PRO A 5 -8.81 -11.35 11.46
CA PRO A 5 -9.65 -11.78 10.35
C PRO A 5 -9.31 -10.91 9.14
N GLY A 6 -8.53 -11.44 8.19
CA GLY A 6 -8.35 -10.78 6.89
C GLY A 6 -7.03 -11.07 6.18
N ALA A 7 -5.92 -11.25 6.89
CA ALA A 7 -4.62 -11.58 6.29
C ALA A 7 -4.45 -13.11 6.23
N GLY A 8 -5.18 -13.77 5.31
CA GLY A 8 -4.89 -15.16 4.98
C GLY A 8 -3.48 -15.27 4.39
N ASN A 9 -2.79 -16.37 4.65
CA ASN A 9 -1.48 -16.64 4.04
C ASN A 9 -1.71 -16.91 2.54
N HIS A 10 -1.63 -15.85 1.72
CA HIS A 10 -1.95 -15.91 0.29
C HIS A 10 -0.64 -15.91 -0.50
N THR A 11 -0.31 -17.06 -1.08
CA THR A 11 0.83 -17.19 -1.99
C THR A 11 0.37 -16.92 -3.42
N VAL A 12 0.98 -15.93 -4.06
CA VAL A 12 0.69 -15.53 -5.44
C VAL A 12 1.36 -16.49 -6.43
N ASP A 13 0.67 -16.86 -7.51
CA ASP A 13 1.24 -17.60 -8.65
C ASP A 13 1.49 -16.63 -9.83
N PRO A 14 2.65 -15.97 -9.94
CA PRO A 14 2.86 -14.91 -10.92
C PRO A 14 2.88 -15.45 -12.37
N ARG A 15 1.87 -15.09 -13.16
CA ARG A 15 1.79 -15.37 -14.61
C ARG A 15 2.06 -14.11 -15.41
N ILE A 16 2.97 -14.17 -16.39
CA ILE A 16 3.33 -13.02 -17.25
C ILE A 16 2.80 -13.24 -18.67
N VAL A 17 2.13 -12.23 -19.22
CA VAL A 17 1.64 -12.19 -20.60
C VAL A 17 2.22 -10.97 -21.31
N ALA A 18 2.80 -11.19 -22.49
CA ALA A 18 3.30 -10.11 -23.34
C ALA A 18 2.14 -9.36 -24.00
N SER A 19 2.28 -8.04 -24.16
CA SER A 19 1.24 -7.17 -24.71
C SER A 19 1.87 -6.11 -25.61
N GLY A 20 2.11 -6.41 -26.88
CA GLY A 20 2.66 -5.46 -27.87
C GLY A 20 3.87 -4.69 -27.32
N LYS A 21 3.67 -3.42 -26.95
CA LYS A 21 4.69 -2.53 -26.37
C LYS A 21 4.94 -2.73 -24.86
N GLY A 22 4.43 -3.79 -24.24
CA GLY A 22 4.39 -3.95 -22.79
C GLY A 22 4.22 -5.39 -22.32
N ALA A 23 3.97 -5.55 -21.03
CA ALA A 23 3.61 -6.84 -20.43
C ALA A 23 2.69 -6.63 -19.22
N MET A 24 1.96 -7.68 -18.89
CA MET A 24 1.13 -7.78 -17.70
C MET A 24 1.60 -8.98 -16.87
N VAL A 25 1.66 -8.82 -15.56
CA VAL A 25 1.78 -9.91 -14.60
C VAL A 25 0.48 -9.98 -13.81
N TYR A 26 0.01 -11.18 -13.49
CA TYR A 26 -1.17 -11.38 -12.65
C TYR A 26 -1.03 -12.62 -11.79
N ASP A 27 -1.89 -12.74 -10.78
CA ASP A 27 -1.97 -13.93 -9.93
C ASP A 27 -2.77 -15.04 -10.63
N GLY A 28 -2.12 -16.15 -10.93
CA GLY A 28 -2.70 -17.33 -11.59
C GLY A 28 -3.73 -18.07 -10.72
N ASN A 29 -3.78 -17.78 -9.41
CA ASN A 29 -4.75 -18.36 -8.48
C ASN A 29 -6.12 -17.65 -8.51
N LEU A 30 -6.28 -16.61 -9.32
CA LEU A 30 -7.53 -15.85 -9.41
C LEU A 30 -8.65 -16.67 -10.09
N PRO A 31 -9.92 -16.53 -9.64
CA PRO A 31 -11.05 -17.24 -10.23
C PRO A 31 -11.41 -16.75 -11.65
N ALA A 32 -10.92 -15.58 -12.05
CA ALA A 32 -11.05 -15.06 -13.40
C ALA A 32 -9.73 -14.40 -13.82
N THR A 33 -9.30 -14.66 -15.05
CA THR A 33 -8.03 -14.13 -15.58
C THR A 33 -8.16 -12.64 -15.90
N PRO A 34 -7.31 -11.77 -15.30
CA PRO A 34 -7.26 -10.36 -15.65
C PRO A 34 -6.91 -10.16 -17.12
N THR A 35 -7.50 -9.15 -17.75
CA THR A 35 -7.18 -8.76 -19.13
C THR A 35 -6.57 -7.37 -19.17
N LEU A 36 -5.94 -7.00 -20.29
CA LEU A 36 -5.36 -5.65 -20.44
C LEU A 36 -6.39 -4.53 -20.30
N ALA A 37 -7.66 -4.82 -20.61
CA ALA A 37 -8.78 -3.89 -20.47
C ALA A 37 -9.09 -3.55 -19.00
N TRP A 38 -8.68 -4.39 -18.04
CA TRP A 38 -8.89 -4.12 -16.61
C TRP A 38 -8.10 -2.92 -16.10
N PHE A 39 -7.09 -2.47 -16.84
CA PHE A 39 -6.31 -1.29 -16.52
C PHE A 39 -6.76 -0.06 -17.32
N ASP A 40 -7.91 -0.14 -17.99
CA ASP A 40 -8.54 0.97 -18.66
C ASP A 40 -9.76 1.41 -17.83
N ARG A 41 -9.72 2.64 -17.32
CA ARG A 41 -10.79 3.19 -16.50
C ARG A 41 -12.09 3.32 -17.30
N ASP A 42 -12.01 3.74 -18.56
CA ASP A 42 -13.17 3.97 -19.41
C ASP A 42 -13.88 2.64 -19.75
N TRP A 43 -13.10 1.56 -19.82
CA TRP A 43 -13.64 0.21 -19.98
C TRP A 43 -14.53 -0.21 -18.80
N TRP A 44 -14.16 0.14 -17.56
CA TRP A 44 -14.99 -0.11 -16.37
C TRP A 44 -16.18 0.86 -16.25
N LEU A 45 -15.99 2.14 -16.60
CA LEU A 45 -17.07 3.14 -16.66
C LEU A 45 -18.20 2.68 -17.59
N SER A 46 -17.86 2.22 -18.79
CA SER A 46 -18.84 1.72 -19.76
C SER A 46 -19.63 0.47 -19.31
N ARG A 47 -19.23 -0.15 -18.19
CA ARG A 47 -19.83 -1.36 -17.62
C ARG A 47 -20.51 -1.12 -16.27
N ASP A 48 -20.64 0.14 -15.85
CA ASP A 48 -21.17 0.51 -14.54
C ASP A 48 -20.45 -0.20 -13.37
N ALA A 49 -19.16 -0.44 -13.55
CA ALA A 49 -18.31 -1.21 -12.63
C ALA A 49 -17.16 -0.38 -12.04
N LEU A 50 -17.20 0.94 -12.25
CA LEU A 50 -16.34 1.90 -11.56
C LEU A 50 -17.09 2.45 -10.34
N ARG A 51 -16.66 2.07 -9.14
CA ARG A 51 -17.14 2.68 -7.90
C ARG A 51 -16.45 4.03 -7.72
N THR A 52 -17.16 5.14 -7.91
CA THR A 52 -16.65 6.47 -7.57
C THR A 52 -16.52 6.59 -6.06
N ALA A 53 -15.29 6.66 -5.56
CA ALA A 53 -15.06 7.08 -4.17
C ALA A 53 -15.34 8.59 -4.07
N ALA A 54 -16.26 8.98 -3.19
CA ALA A 54 -16.44 10.36 -2.79
C ALA A 54 -15.09 10.90 -2.26
N GLY A 55 -14.51 11.88 -2.96
CA GLY A 55 -13.25 12.52 -2.54
C GLY A 55 -11.94 11.92 -3.08
N GLY A 56 -12.00 11.01 -4.07
CA GLY A 56 -10.82 10.31 -4.59
C GLY A 56 -9.75 11.21 -5.22
N ARG A 57 -8.56 11.26 -4.62
CA ARG A 57 -7.36 11.91 -5.14
C ARG A 57 -6.91 11.28 -6.47
N GLY A 58 -7.35 11.84 -7.59
CA GLY A 58 -6.71 11.85 -8.93
C GLY A 58 -6.34 10.55 -9.67
N GLY A 59 -5.87 9.48 -9.02
CA GLY A 59 -5.20 8.34 -9.67
C GLY A 59 -5.54 6.95 -9.10
N VAL A 60 -6.55 6.86 -8.23
CA VAL A 60 -7.04 5.61 -7.64
C VAL A 60 -8.49 5.37 -8.08
N ALA A 61 -8.77 4.19 -8.62
CA ALA A 61 -10.10 3.78 -9.06
C ALA A 61 -10.55 2.52 -8.33
N HIS A 62 -11.73 2.54 -7.70
CA HIS A 62 -12.33 1.36 -7.11
C HIS A 62 -13.16 0.63 -8.17
N LEU A 63 -12.94 -0.68 -8.30
CA LEU A 63 -13.46 -1.50 -9.39
C LEU A 63 -14.27 -2.67 -8.84
N ASP A 64 -15.43 -2.91 -9.44
CA ASP A 64 -16.16 -4.16 -9.28
C ASP A 64 -15.74 -5.13 -10.38
N THR A 65 -14.87 -6.07 -10.02
CA THR A 65 -14.27 -7.00 -10.98
C THR A 65 -14.86 -8.40 -10.81
N PRO A 66 -14.74 -9.29 -11.81
CA PRO A 66 -15.11 -10.69 -11.68
C PRO A 66 -14.39 -11.44 -10.56
N VAL A 67 -13.26 -10.92 -10.06
CA VAL A 67 -12.58 -11.53 -8.92
C VAL A 67 -13.09 -10.98 -7.58
N GLY A 68 -13.79 -9.85 -7.56
CA GLY A 68 -14.28 -9.11 -6.39
C GLY A 68 -13.92 -7.62 -6.43
N ALA A 69 -14.12 -6.90 -5.33
CA ALA A 69 -13.76 -5.49 -5.23
C ALA A 69 -12.23 -5.29 -5.33
N CYS A 70 -11.80 -4.39 -6.19
CA CYS A 70 -10.40 -4.09 -6.47
C CYS A 70 -10.11 -2.58 -6.46
N VAL A 71 -8.83 -2.25 -6.37
CA VAL A 71 -8.31 -0.89 -6.50
C VAL A 71 -7.29 -0.88 -7.64
N LEU A 72 -7.50 -0.02 -8.63
CA LEU A 72 -6.57 0.28 -9.70
C LEU A 72 -5.81 1.56 -9.38
N ARG A 73 -4.49 1.50 -9.45
CA ARG A 73 -3.57 2.64 -9.28
C ARG A 73 -2.74 2.83 -10.55
N HIS A 74 -2.65 4.07 -11.01
CA HIS A 74 -1.74 4.48 -12.07
C HIS A 74 -0.49 5.13 -11.45
N TYR A 75 0.71 4.70 -11.85
CA TYR A 75 1.94 5.30 -11.34
C TYR A 75 2.32 6.54 -12.14
N HIS A 76 2.21 7.71 -11.52
CA HIS A 76 2.71 8.98 -12.05
C HIS A 76 4.17 9.24 -11.65
N ARG A 77 4.95 9.89 -12.53
CA ARG A 77 6.31 10.36 -12.20
C ARG A 77 6.26 11.44 -11.12
N GLY A 78 6.72 11.15 -9.91
CA GLY A 78 6.94 12.16 -8.85
C GLY A 78 6.03 12.06 -7.62
N GLY A 79 5.48 10.87 -7.32
CA GLY A 79 4.60 10.69 -6.18
C GLY A 79 3.24 11.36 -6.40
N TRP A 80 2.38 11.31 -5.40
CA TRP A 80 0.96 11.69 -5.47
C TRP A 80 0.68 13.18 -5.73
N MET A 81 1.71 14.00 -5.98
CA MET A 81 1.63 15.46 -6.15
C MET A 81 2.47 16.01 -7.31
N ALA A 82 2.77 15.23 -8.35
CA ALA A 82 3.33 15.81 -9.56
C ALA A 82 2.19 16.40 -10.42
N PRO A 83 2.28 17.67 -10.88
CA PRO A 83 1.36 18.19 -11.88
C PRO A 83 1.43 17.32 -13.14
N LEU A 84 0.34 17.28 -13.91
CA LEU A 84 0.12 16.54 -15.16
C LEU A 84 1.19 16.78 -16.25
N LEU A 85 2.45 16.44 -15.97
CA LEU A 85 3.61 16.63 -16.80
C LEU A 85 4.39 15.31 -16.81
N ASP A 86 4.04 14.51 -17.82
CA ASP A 86 4.80 13.39 -18.40
C ASP A 86 5.02 12.12 -17.56
N ASP A 87 4.07 11.18 -17.71
CA ASP A 87 4.11 9.77 -17.29
C ASP A 87 5.19 8.95 -18.01
N ARG A 88 6.46 9.17 -17.67
CA ARG A 88 7.55 8.75 -18.54
C ARG A 88 8.75 8.07 -17.87
N TYR A 89 8.67 7.02 -17.06
CA TYR A 89 9.89 6.42 -16.44
C TYR A 89 10.96 5.96 -17.46
N VAL A 90 12.25 6.30 -17.25
CA VAL A 90 13.34 5.86 -18.14
C VAL A 90 13.46 4.34 -18.12
N TRP A 91 13.46 3.72 -19.29
CA TRP A 91 13.54 2.27 -19.44
C TRP A 91 14.92 1.74 -19.08
N ASN A 92 15.06 1.14 -17.89
CA ASN A 92 16.31 0.52 -17.39
C ASN A 92 16.19 -1.01 -17.22
N GLY A 93 15.31 -1.67 -18.01
CA GLY A 93 15.15 -3.13 -18.05
C GLY A 93 13.83 -3.66 -17.48
N ARG A 94 13.45 -4.88 -17.89
CA ARG A 94 12.17 -5.57 -17.55
C ARG A 94 12.02 -5.86 -16.04
N SER A 95 13.13 -5.97 -15.30
CA SER A 95 13.15 -6.33 -13.87
C SER A 95 12.95 -5.15 -12.92
N ARG A 96 13.04 -3.89 -13.41
CA ARG A 96 12.92 -2.66 -12.60
C ARG A 96 11.64 -1.87 -12.89
N ASN A 97 10.62 -2.54 -13.43
CA ASN A 97 9.32 -1.93 -13.59
C ASN A 97 8.62 -1.82 -12.22
N ARG A 98 8.22 -0.60 -11.83
CA ARG A 98 7.62 -0.32 -10.51
C ARG A 98 6.39 -1.18 -10.21
N GLY A 99 5.46 -1.32 -11.15
CA GLY A 99 4.25 -2.12 -10.96
C GLY A 99 4.58 -3.62 -10.75
N PHE A 100 5.51 -4.17 -11.54
CA PHE A 100 5.93 -5.57 -11.36
C PHE A 100 6.72 -5.79 -10.07
N ALA A 101 7.55 -4.82 -9.67
CA ALA A 101 8.30 -4.89 -8.43
C ALA A 101 7.35 -4.86 -7.22
N GLU A 102 6.39 -3.93 -7.20
CA GLU A 102 5.41 -3.85 -6.13
C GLU A 102 4.47 -5.07 -6.11
N PHE A 103 4.02 -5.56 -7.27
CA PHE A 103 3.23 -6.81 -7.36
C PHE A 103 3.94 -7.98 -6.66
N ARG A 104 5.24 -8.17 -6.94
CA ARG A 104 6.03 -9.24 -6.32
C ARG A 104 6.25 -9.00 -4.84
N LEU A 105 6.56 -7.76 -4.45
CA LEU A 105 6.72 -7.40 -3.04
C LEU A 105 5.44 -7.70 -2.27
N LEU A 106 4.28 -7.23 -2.73
CA LEU A 106 2.99 -7.51 -2.11
C LEU A 106 2.71 -9.01 -2.01
N GLY A 107 3.03 -9.80 -3.04
CA GLY A 107 2.89 -11.25 -3.00
C GLY A 107 3.77 -11.90 -1.93
N GLU A 108 5.01 -11.46 -1.79
CA GLU A 108 5.94 -11.93 -0.75
C GLU A 108 5.46 -11.51 0.65
N LEU A 109 5.00 -10.28 0.82
CA LEU A 109 4.48 -9.79 2.11
C LEU A 109 3.20 -10.53 2.52
N ALA A 110 2.30 -10.80 1.57
CA ALA A 110 1.10 -11.60 1.81
C ALA A 110 1.43 -13.05 2.20
N ALA A 111 2.43 -13.66 1.55
CA ALA A 111 2.93 -15.01 1.87
C ALA A 111 3.66 -15.09 3.23
N ARG A 112 4.02 -13.94 3.82
CA ARG A 112 4.53 -13.82 5.20
C ARG A 112 3.42 -13.50 6.21
N GLY A 113 2.16 -13.47 5.78
CA GLY A 113 1.02 -13.11 6.65
C GLY A 113 1.01 -11.64 7.10
N LEU A 114 1.72 -10.76 6.40
CA LEU A 114 1.67 -9.32 6.67
C LEU A 114 0.37 -8.73 6.10
N PRO A 115 -0.26 -7.78 6.81
CA PRO A 115 -1.53 -7.21 6.36
C PRO A 115 -1.30 -6.18 5.26
N VAL A 116 -1.24 -6.67 4.03
CA VAL A 116 -1.14 -5.89 2.79
C VAL A 116 -2.28 -6.23 1.83
N PRO A 117 -2.67 -5.33 0.93
CA PRO A 117 -3.62 -5.65 -0.12
C PRO A 117 -3.07 -6.77 -1.02
N ALA A 118 -3.86 -7.83 -1.20
CA ALA A 118 -3.45 -8.91 -2.10
C ALA A 118 -3.32 -8.40 -3.54
N PRO A 119 -2.18 -8.63 -4.22
CA PRO A 119 -1.99 -8.15 -5.58
C PRO A 119 -2.82 -8.99 -6.55
N VAL A 120 -3.43 -8.34 -7.54
CA VAL A 120 -4.28 -9.00 -8.56
C VAL A 120 -3.55 -9.03 -9.89
N ALA A 121 -3.12 -7.86 -10.37
CA ALA A 121 -2.37 -7.73 -11.61
C ALA A 121 -1.55 -6.45 -11.64
N ALA A 122 -0.44 -6.43 -12.37
CA ALA A 122 0.29 -5.23 -12.71
C ALA A 122 0.62 -5.20 -14.20
N ARG A 123 0.74 -4.01 -14.76
CA ARG A 123 1.05 -3.80 -16.17
C ARG A 123 2.15 -2.77 -16.32
N TYR A 124 2.89 -2.89 -17.43
CA TYR A 124 3.59 -1.75 -17.99
C TYR A 124 3.41 -1.64 -19.49
N LEU A 125 3.43 -0.41 -19.99
CA LEU A 125 3.38 -0.09 -21.42
C LEU A 125 4.53 0.85 -21.77
N ARG A 126 5.37 0.46 -22.74
CA ARG A 126 6.46 1.30 -23.25
C ARG A 126 5.93 2.36 -24.21
N ARG A 127 6.44 3.58 -24.06
CA ARG A 127 6.20 4.74 -24.92
C ARG A 127 7.57 5.35 -25.28
N GLY A 128 8.20 4.84 -26.33
CA GLY A 128 9.56 5.26 -26.74
C GLY A 128 10.61 4.93 -25.65
N PRO A 129 11.42 5.90 -25.18
CA PRO A 129 12.39 5.69 -24.10
C PRO A 129 11.75 5.56 -22.71
N TYR A 130 10.43 5.67 -22.64
CA TYR A 130 9.67 5.79 -21.42
C TYR A 130 8.69 4.63 -21.20
N TYR A 131 8.15 4.49 -19.99
CA TYR A 131 7.05 3.57 -19.71
C TYR A 131 6.04 4.15 -18.72
N THR A 132 4.81 3.63 -18.81
CA THR A 132 3.73 3.78 -17.82
C THR A 132 3.54 2.47 -17.07
N ALA A 133 3.08 2.52 -15.83
CA ALA A 133 2.80 1.33 -15.05
C ALA A 133 1.46 1.47 -14.31
N ASP A 134 0.83 0.33 -14.09
CA ASP A 134 -0.42 0.22 -13.35
C ASP A 134 -0.34 -0.97 -12.39
N LEU A 135 -1.05 -0.87 -11.26
CA LEU A 135 -1.24 -1.98 -10.32
C LEU A 135 -2.72 -2.09 -9.94
N ILE A 136 -3.23 -3.31 -9.92
CA ILE A 136 -4.53 -3.69 -9.39
C ILE A 136 -4.29 -4.55 -8.15
N THR A 137 -4.88 -4.17 -7.02
CA THR A 137 -4.92 -4.97 -5.79
C THR A 137 -6.37 -5.25 -5.40
N ARG A 138 -6.56 -6.18 -4.47
CA ARG A 138 -7.83 -6.29 -3.73
C ARG A 138 -8.12 -4.99 -3.01
N ALA A 139 -9.39 -4.60 -2.98
CA ALA A 139 -9.85 -3.51 -2.13
C ALA A 139 -9.94 -4.00 -0.68
N ILE A 140 -9.56 -3.14 0.26
CA ILE A 140 -9.91 -3.34 1.67
C ILE A 140 -11.27 -2.67 1.88
N GLU A 141 -12.32 -3.45 1.99
CA GLU A 141 -13.69 -2.94 2.10
C GLU A 141 -13.90 -2.19 3.42
N ASN A 142 -14.69 -1.12 3.37
CA ASN A 142 -15.01 -0.27 4.53
C ASN A 142 -13.76 0.28 5.25
N ALA A 143 -12.66 0.46 4.52
CA ALA A 143 -11.43 1.01 5.04
C ALA A 143 -11.47 2.53 5.16
N GLN A 144 -10.89 3.04 6.23
CA GLN A 144 -10.55 4.45 6.41
C GLN A 144 -9.04 4.60 6.51
N THR A 145 -8.48 5.65 5.93
CA THR A 145 -7.06 5.98 6.18
C THR A 145 -6.86 6.40 7.63
N LEU A 146 -5.67 6.18 8.19
CA LEU A 146 -5.37 6.64 9.55
C LEU A 146 -5.51 8.17 9.65
N THR A 147 -5.24 8.90 8.57
CA THR A 147 -5.56 10.34 8.51
C THR A 147 -7.04 10.65 8.70
N GLU A 148 -7.95 9.94 8.03
CA GLU A 148 -9.39 10.13 8.23
C GLU A 148 -9.81 9.79 9.66
N VAL A 149 -9.20 8.76 10.26
CA VAL A 149 -9.41 8.40 11.67
C VAL A 149 -8.94 9.51 12.61
N ILE A 150 -7.77 10.09 12.36
CA ILE A 150 -7.22 11.24 13.12
C ILE A 150 -8.14 12.46 12.99
N GLN A 151 -8.55 12.80 11.77
CA GLN A 151 -9.44 13.94 11.51
C GLN A 151 -10.84 13.75 12.12
N SER A 152 -11.27 12.50 12.31
CA SER A 152 -12.49 12.16 13.03
C SER A 152 -12.31 12.11 14.55
N GLN A 153 -11.15 12.50 15.09
CA GLN A 153 -10.80 12.44 16.52
C GLN A 153 -10.94 11.03 17.14
N ARG A 154 -10.69 9.99 16.35
CA ARG A 154 -10.76 8.57 16.78
C ARG A 154 -9.40 7.89 16.92
N PHE A 155 -8.31 8.67 16.91
CA PHE A 155 -6.96 8.15 17.08
C PHE A 155 -6.50 8.33 18.53
N ASP A 156 -6.71 7.29 19.33
CA ASP A 156 -6.36 7.24 20.75
C ASP A 156 -5.08 6.42 21.00
N ALA A 157 -4.67 6.34 22.27
CA ALA A 157 -3.49 5.58 22.69
C ALA A 157 -3.58 4.09 22.34
N ALA A 158 -4.77 3.48 22.42
CA ALA A 158 -4.97 2.06 22.13
C ALA A 158 -4.77 1.77 20.63
N LEU A 159 -5.31 2.62 19.75
CA LEU A 159 -5.07 2.51 18.32
C LEU A 159 -3.62 2.85 17.96
N ALA A 160 -2.99 3.79 18.66
CA ALA A 160 -1.57 4.10 18.50
C ALA A 160 -0.67 2.89 18.83
N GLU A 161 -0.99 2.11 19.88
CA GLU A 161 -0.30 0.85 20.18
C GLU A 161 -0.46 -0.18 19.06
N GLN A 162 -1.67 -0.33 18.49
CA GLN A 162 -1.90 -1.24 17.38
C GLN A 162 -1.09 -0.84 16.13
N VAL A 163 -1.00 0.47 15.84
CA VAL A 163 -0.16 1.01 14.76
C VAL A 163 1.33 0.73 15.04
N GLY A 164 1.79 0.90 16.27
CA GLY A 164 3.17 0.58 16.67
C GLY A 164 3.51 -0.89 16.45
N ALA A 165 2.62 -1.79 16.89
CA ALA A 165 2.76 -3.23 16.67
C ALA A 165 2.73 -3.60 15.18
N LEU A 166 1.86 -2.98 14.38
CA LEU A 166 1.83 -3.15 12.93
C LEU A 166 3.19 -2.81 12.30
N ILE A 167 3.71 -1.60 12.56
CA ILE A 167 4.98 -1.15 11.99
C ILE A 167 6.13 -2.07 12.42
N ALA A 168 6.13 -2.52 13.68
CA ALA A 168 7.12 -3.47 14.19
C ALA A 168 7.12 -4.79 13.42
N ARG A 169 5.94 -5.37 13.13
CA ARG A 169 5.84 -6.61 12.34
C ARG A 169 6.45 -6.45 10.94
N PHE A 170 6.19 -5.34 10.26
CA PHE A 170 6.82 -5.05 8.97
C PHE A 170 8.34 -4.88 9.11
N HIS A 171 8.81 -4.14 10.12
CA HIS A 171 10.23 -3.94 10.36
C HIS A 171 10.97 -5.23 10.79
N ALA A 172 10.31 -6.14 11.50
CA ALA A 172 10.84 -7.45 11.87
C ALA A 172 11.00 -8.34 10.63
N ALA A 173 10.02 -8.30 9.73
CA ALA A 173 10.09 -8.97 8.42
C ALA A 173 11.08 -8.32 7.42
N GLY A 174 11.82 -7.29 7.85
CA GLY A 174 12.82 -6.60 7.02
C GLY A 174 12.24 -5.62 6.00
N VAL A 175 11.00 -5.17 6.16
CA VAL A 175 10.33 -4.32 5.18
C VAL A 175 10.65 -2.85 5.40
N ASP A 176 11.38 -2.24 4.47
CA ASP A 176 11.61 -0.80 4.41
C ASP A 176 10.53 -0.12 3.57
N HIS A 177 9.64 0.63 4.22
CA HIS A 177 8.59 1.39 3.57
C HIS A 177 9.01 2.84 3.37
N ALA A 178 9.59 3.13 2.20
CA ALA A 178 10.21 4.42 1.88
C ALA A 178 9.29 5.65 2.02
N ASP A 179 7.96 5.45 1.99
CA ASP A 179 6.96 6.50 2.22
C ASP A 179 5.99 6.18 3.38
N LEU A 180 6.48 5.62 4.49
CA LEU A 180 5.63 5.34 5.66
C LEU A 180 5.02 6.64 6.21
N ASN A 181 3.70 6.77 6.11
CA ASN A 181 2.93 7.93 6.56
C ASN A 181 1.47 7.54 6.91
N ALA A 182 0.72 8.43 7.58
CA ALA A 182 -0.65 8.17 8.03
C ALA A 182 -1.68 7.93 6.89
N HIS A 183 -1.42 8.36 5.66
CA HIS A 183 -2.29 8.04 4.52
C HIS A 183 -2.13 6.59 4.05
N ASN A 184 -0.97 5.98 4.32
CA ASN A 184 -0.60 4.63 3.90
C ASN A 184 -1.00 3.54 4.90
N ILE A 185 -1.64 3.90 6.01
CA ILE A 185 -2.21 2.95 6.96
C ILE A 185 -3.73 3.00 6.84
N LEU A 186 -4.35 1.85 6.62
CA LEU A 186 -5.80 1.71 6.56
C LEU A 186 -6.32 0.97 7.80
N ALA A 187 -7.45 1.43 8.34
CA ALA A 187 -8.20 0.76 9.40
C ALA A 187 -9.52 0.24 8.84
N ALA A 188 -9.79 -1.05 9.00
CA ALA A 188 -11.02 -1.70 8.55
C ALA A 188 -11.35 -2.89 9.45
N GLY A 189 -12.60 -2.97 9.94
CA GLY A 189 -13.06 -4.13 10.72
C GLY A 189 -12.23 -4.44 11.98
N GLY A 190 -11.62 -3.42 12.61
CA GLY A 190 -10.73 -3.60 13.76
C GLY A 190 -9.33 -4.13 13.43
N ALA A 191 -8.97 -4.24 12.15
CA ALA A 191 -7.64 -4.58 11.67
C ALA A 191 -6.97 -3.38 11.00
N LEU A 192 -5.65 -3.39 11.00
CA LEU A 192 -4.82 -2.40 10.31
C LEU A 192 -4.08 -3.04 9.13
N TRP A 193 -3.95 -2.26 8.07
CA TRP A 193 -3.28 -2.65 6.83
C TRP A 193 -2.27 -1.57 6.44
N LEU A 194 -1.16 -1.99 5.86
CA LEU A 194 -0.19 -1.08 5.25
C LEU A 194 -0.34 -1.17 3.73
N VAL A 195 -0.38 -0.01 3.06
CA VAL A 195 -0.59 0.10 1.61
C VAL A 195 0.45 1.02 0.98
N ASP A 196 0.50 1.00 -0.35
CA ASP A 196 1.43 1.75 -1.19
C ASP A 196 2.91 1.48 -0.91
N PHE A 197 3.37 0.33 -1.38
CA PHE A 197 4.77 -0.07 -1.31
C PHE A 197 5.56 0.41 -2.54
N ASP A 198 5.19 1.55 -3.15
CA ASP A 198 6.02 2.17 -4.18
C ASP A 198 7.40 2.50 -3.60
N ARG A 199 8.44 1.89 -4.18
CA ARG A 199 9.82 1.92 -3.68
C ARG A 199 10.02 1.24 -2.30
N GLY A 200 9.11 0.37 -1.90
CA GLY A 200 9.32 -0.53 -0.76
C GLY A 200 10.39 -1.58 -1.09
N GLU A 201 11.20 -1.94 -0.10
CA GLU A 201 12.31 -2.89 -0.27
C GLU A 201 12.39 -3.87 0.91
N LEU A 202 12.90 -5.08 0.66
CA LEU A 202 13.30 -6.00 1.72
C LEU A 202 14.77 -5.78 2.04
N ARG A 203 15.05 -5.44 3.30
CA ARG A 203 16.39 -5.26 3.85
C ARG A 203 16.73 -6.39 4.81
N VAL A 204 17.95 -6.92 4.68
CA VAL A 204 18.46 -8.02 5.50
C VAL A 204 18.66 -7.59 6.95
N SER A 205 19.16 -6.37 7.17
CA SER A 205 19.43 -5.84 8.51
C SER A 205 19.50 -4.32 8.49
N GLY A 206 19.61 -3.72 9.68
CA GLY A 206 19.86 -2.29 9.85
C GLY A 206 18.80 -1.59 10.69
N THR A 207 19.26 -0.70 11.55
CA THR A 207 18.40 0.11 12.43
C THR A 207 18.13 1.49 11.84
N ALA A 208 19.07 2.03 11.06
CA ALA A 208 18.98 3.40 10.51
C ALA A 208 17.72 3.62 9.65
N TRP A 209 17.37 2.67 8.78
CA TRP A 209 16.18 2.78 7.93
C TRP A 209 14.88 2.64 8.73
N LYS A 210 14.86 1.78 9.77
CA LYS A 210 13.71 1.63 10.68
C LYS A 210 13.43 2.95 11.40
N LEU A 211 14.48 3.58 11.92
CA LEU A 211 14.40 4.90 12.58
C LEU A 211 13.97 5.99 11.59
N ALA A 212 14.46 5.97 10.35
CA ALA A 212 14.04 6.91 9.32
C ALA A 212 12.55 6.77 8.97
N ASN A 213 12.03 5.54 8.91
CA ASN A 213 10.60 5.28 8.70
C ASN A 213 9.75 5.80 9.86
N LEU A 214 10.14 5.50 11.11
CA LEU A 214 9.46 6.00 12.31
C LEU A 214 9.47 7.54 12.36
N ALA A 215 10.61 8.18 12.06
CA ALA A 215 10.72 9.64 12.04
C ALA A 215 9.84 10.27 10.94
N ARG A 216 9.75 9.65 9.75
CA ARG A 216 8.81 10.08 8.70
C ARG A 216 7.36 9.93 9.15
N PHE A 217 7.04 8.81 9.79
CA PHE A 217 5.71 8.53 10.30
C PHE A 217 5.28 9.55 11.37
N LYS A 218 6.12 9.82 12.38
CA LYS A 218 5.86 10.84 13.42
C LYS A 218 5.59 12.21 12.80
N ARG A 219 6.43 12.66 11.85
CA ARG A 219 6.20 13.93 11.13
C ARG A 219 4.88 13.94 10.37
N SER A 220 4.47 12.80 9.81
CA SER A 220 3.18 12.70 9.12
C SER A 220 2.00 12.83 10.08
N LEU A 221 2.07 12.24 11.28
CA LEU A 221 1.04 12.37 12.32
C LEU A 221 0.85 13.82 12.73
N LEU A 222 1.96 14.53 12.99
CA LEU A 222 1.94 15.95 13.32
C LEU A 222 1.30 16.78 12.19
N LYS A 223 1.69 16.51 10.93
CA LYS A 223 1.19 17.24 9.75
C LYS A 223 -0.31 17.07 9.52
N VAL A 224 -0.88 15.90 9.85
CA VAL A 224 -2.31 15.63 9.67
C VAL A 224 -3.15 16.04 10.88
N GLY A 225 -2.55 16.72 11.86
CA GLY A 225 -3.26 17.30 13.00
C GLY A 225 -3.55 16.34 14.13
N ALA A 226 -2.76 15.26 14.29
CA ALA A 226 -2.84 14.48 15.52
C ALA A 226 -2.49 15.38 16.71
N CYS A 227 -3.36 15.37 17.74
CA CYS A 227 -3.27 16.25 18.91
C CYS A 227 -3.20 17.74 18.56
N ASP A 228 -4.03 18.21 17.62
CA ASP A 228 -4.11 19.62 17.20
C ASP A 228 -2.77 20.22 16.74
N HIS A 229 -1.87 19.39 16.21
CA HIS A 229 -0.51 19.75 15.81
C HIS A 229 0.42 20.13 16.99
N ASP A 230 0.04 19.82 18.23
CA ASP A 230 0.92 19.98 19.39
C ASP A 230 1.86 18.78 19.54
N GLU A 231 3.14 19.00 19.27
CA GLU A 231 4.16 17.93 19.32
C GLU A 231 4.32 17.35 20.72
N THR A 232 4.17 18.16 21.79
CA THR A 232 4.34 17.69 23.16
C THR A 232 3.23 16.72 23.57
N THR A 233 1.98 17.05 23.24
CA THR A 233 0.83 16.18 23.49
C THR A 233 0.86 14.96 22.58
N LEU A 234 1.23 15.12 21.31
CA LEU A 234 1.47 13.98 20.41
C LEU A 234 2.47 13.00 21.02
N ASP A 235 3.58 13.51 21.56
CA ASP A 235 4.64 12.67 22.12
C ASP A 235 4.18 11.89 23.35
N ARG A 236 3.45 12.55 24.25
CA ARG A 236 2.96 11.95 25.48
C ARG A 236 1.81 10.96 25.24
N GLU A 237 0.79 11.37 24.50
CA GLU A 237 -0.49 10.65 24.40
C GLU A 237 -0.50 9.58 23.30
N ILE A 238 0.30 9.76 22.25
CA ILE A 238 0.24 8.92 21.04
C ILE A 238 1.58 8.24 20.75
N TRP A 239 2.67 9.01 20.66
CA TRP A 239 3.97 8.47 20.25
C TRP A 239 4.54 7.53 21.31
N THR A 240 4.41 7.87 22.59
CA THR A 240 4.92 7.03 23.69
C THR A 240 4.23 5.65 23.74
N PRO A 241 2.88 5.54 23.76
CA PRO A 241 2.20 4.25 23.65
C PRO A 241 2.59 3.48 22.38
N LEU A 242 2.62 4.16 21.22
CA LEU A 242 3.02 3.56 19.95
C LEU A 242 4.41 2.93 20.03
N MET A 243 5.40 3.66 20.53
CA MET A 243 6.78 3.19 20.62
C MET A 243 6.93 2.04 21.62
N ARG A 244 6.21 2.07 22.75
CA ARG A 244 6.18 0.94 23.70
C ARG A 244 5.67 -0.34 23.04
N ALA A 245 4.59 -0.25 22.27
CA ALA A 245 4.06 -1.41 21.54
C ALA A 245 5.00 -1.85 20.40
N TYR A 246 5.61 -0.90 19.70
CA TYR A 246 6.60 -1.17 18.65
C TYR A 246 7.80 -1.95 19.19
N GLU A 247 8.43 -1.47 20.27
CA GLU A 247 9.62 -2.12 20.87
C GLU A 247 9.30 -3.51 21.40
N ARG A 248 8.18 -3.65 22.11
CA ARG A 248 7.69 -4.94 22.62
C ARG A 248 7.49 -5.94 21.48
N THR A 249 6.81 -5.53 20.40
CA THR A 249 6.51 -6.41 19.27
C THR A 249 7.76 -6.75 18.47
N LEU A 250 8.65 -5.78 18.26
CA LEU A 250 9.91 -6.01 17.55
C LEU A 250 10.80 -6.99 18.31
N GLY A 251 10.81 -6.95 19.64
CA GLY A 251 11.55 -7.90 20.47
C GLY A 251 10.98 -9.32 20.50
N THR A 252 9.69 -9.51 20.20
CA THR A 252 9.07 -10.84 20.12
C THR A 252 9.16 -11.47 18.74
N GLU A 253 9.33 -10.66 17.69
CA GLU A 253 9.38 -11.09 16.28
C GLU A 253 10.83 -11.21 15.74
N ALA A 254 11.83 -10.79 16.53
CA ALA A 254 13.25 -10.89 16.22
C ALA A 254 13.85 -12.21 16.72
#